data_AF-A0A958TAI5-F1
#
_entry.id   AF-A0A958TAI5-F1
#
_cell.length_a   1.000
_cell.length_b   1.000
_cell.length_c   1.000
_cell.angle_alpha   90.00
_cell.angle_beta   90.00
_cell.angle_gamma   90.00
#
_symmetry.space_group_name_H-M   'P 1'
#
loop_
_entity.id
_entity.type
_entity.pdbx_description
1 polymer ?
#
loop_
_entity_poly.entity_id
_entity_poly.type
_entity_poly.pdbx_seq_one_letter_code
_entity_poly.pdbx_strand_id
1 'polypeptide(L)'
;MKLLFSLVALISNVHTASLEKSTELLSQVTEKGAIPSEGFTLNSLLRGLLGMIVLIGLSYLLSKNRKAINWKTIGFGLLAQIILAIGVLKVPFVQMIFEFVGGIFVKILDFTRAGSIFLLGDLMNVESYGFIFLFQVLPTIIFFSALTSLLFYLGVIQVVVRGMAWVL
;
A
#
# COMPACT_ATOMS: atom_id res chain seq x y z
N MET A 1 -0.51 -37.56 52.68
CA MET A 1 -0.29 -38.14 51.34
C MET A 1 -1.43 -37.88 50.35
N LYS A 2 -2.72 -38.11 50.70
CA LYS A 2 -3.87 -37.84 49.79
C LYS A 2 -4.05 -36.37 49.36
N LEU A 3 -3.76 -35.41 50.24
CA LEU A 3 -3.83 -33.97 49.93
C LEU A 3 -2.79 -33.53 48.88
N LEU A 4 -1.57 -34.08 48.95
CA LEU A 4 -0.51 -33.77 47.99
C LEU A 4 -0.86 -34.30 46.58
N PHE A 5 -1.46 -35.49 46.51
CA PHE A 5 -1.90 -36.10 45.25
C PHE A 5 -3.07 -35.33 44.61
N SER A 6 -4.01 -34.83 45.43
CA SER A 6 -5.13 -33.99 44.94
C SER A 6 -4.65 -32.64 44.39
N LEU A 7 -3.62 -32.04 44.99
CA LEU A 7 -3.06 -30.76 44.52
C LEU A 7 -2.32 -30.94 43.18
N VAL A 8 -1.55 -32.02 43.03
CA VAL A 8 -0.87 -32.36 41.78
C VAL A 8 -1.87 -32.66 40.66
N ALA A 9 -2.95 -33.39 40.96
CA ALA A 9 -4.03 -33.64 40.00
C ALA A 9 -4.76 -32.34 39.60
N LEU A 10 -4.98 -31.41 40.54
CA LEU A 10 -5.59 -30.12 40.27
C LEU A 10 -4.70 -29.25 39.36
N ILE A 11 -3.39 -29.19 39.63
CA ILE A 11 -2.41 -28.45 38.83
C ILE A 11 -2.30 -29.07 37.42
N SER A 12 -2.25 -30.40 37.33
CA SER A 12 -2.27 -31.12 36.06
C SER A 12 -3.51 -30.80 35.24
N ASN A 13 -4.70 -30.79 35.88
CA ASN A 13 -5.97 -30.54 35.21
C ASN A 13 -6.14 -29.09 34.75
N VAL A 14 -5.61 -28.13 35.53
CA VAL A 14 -5.57 -26.70 35.14
C VAL A 14 -4.63 -26.48 33.95
N HIS A 15 -3.51 -27.20 33.89
CA HIS A 15 -2.57 -27.13 32.77
C HIS A 15 -3.16 -27.72 31.49
N THR A 16 -3.87 -28.85 31.56
CA THR A 16 -4.54 -29.45 30.38
C THR A 16 -5.70 -28.59 29.87
N ALA A 17 -6.51 -27.99 30.76
CA ALA A 17 -7.59 -27.08 30.37
C ALA A 17 -7.07 -25.78 29.70
N SER A 18 -5.90 -25.30 30.11
CA SER A 18 -5.24 -24.15 29.46
C SER A 18 -4.80 -24.47 28.03
N LEU A 19 -4.38 -25.71 27.77
CA LEU A 19 -3.88 -26.16 26.47
C LEU A 19 -5.03 -26.42 25.48
N GLU A 20 -6.16 -26.94 25.95
CA GLU A 20 -7.36 -27.16 25.14
C GLU A 20 -7.98 -25.82 24.70
N LYS A 21 -8.09 -24.85 25.63
CA LYS A 21 -8.62 -23.50 25.34
C LYS A 21 -7.71 -22.68 24.42
N SER A 22 -6.38 -22.85 24.51
CA SER A 22 -5.45 -22.20 23.58
C SER A 22 -5.44 -22.88 22.21
N THR A 23 -5.75 -24.18 22.12
CA THR A 23 -5.94 -24.91 20.85
C THR A 23 -7.25 -24.50 20.16
N GLU A 24 -8.34 -24.30 20.90
CA GLU A 24 -9.60 -23.75 20.36
C GLU A 24 -9.44 -22.31 19.87
N LEU A 25 -8.72 -21.45 20.62
CA LEU A 25 -8.43 -20.08 20.20
C LEU A 25 -7.54 -20.02 18.95
N LEU A 26 -6.54 -20.90 18.84
CA LEU A 26 -5.70 -20.99 17.62
C LEU A 26 -6.49 -21.54 16.43
N SER A 27 -7.47 -22.42 16.65
CA SER A 27 -8.34 -22.95 15.60
C SER A 27 -9.30 -21.88 15.04
N GLN A 28 -9.86 -21.02 15.90
CA GLN A 28 -10.72 -19.91 15.47
C GLN A 28 -9.96 -18.75 14.80
N VAL A 29 -8.70 -18.53 15.15
CA VAL A 29 -7.83 -17.55 14.47
C VAL A 29 -7.36 -18.07 13.11
N THR A 30 -7.22 -19.40 12.94
CA THR A 30 -6.79 -20.03 11.68
C THR A 30 -7.91 -20.10 10.64
N GLU A 31 -9.18 -20.26 11.04
CA GLU A 31 -10.35 -20.25 10.13
C GLU A 31 -10.65 -18.86 9.56
N LYS A 32 -10.37 -17.77 10.28
CA LYS A 32 -10.35 -16.41 9.73
C LYS A 32 -9.00 -16.07 9.08
N GLY A 33 -8.35 -17.08 8.52
CA GLY A 33 -7.29 -16.91 7.53
C GLY A 33 -7.82 -16.04 6.39
N ALA A 34 -6.98 -15.08 5.96
CA ALA A 34 -7.28 -14.14 4.88
C ALA A 34 -8.10 -14.81 3.78
N ILE A 35 -9.28 -14.26 3.49
CA ILE A 35 -10.15 -14.70 2.41
C ILE A 35 -9.24 -14.87 1.19
N PRO A 36 -9.00 -16.10 0.69
CA PRO A 36 -8.18 -16.29 -0.48
C PRO A 36 -8.79 -15.42 -1.58
N SER A 37 -7.95 -14.70 -2.34
CA SER A 37 -8.47 -13.88 -3.43
C SER A 37 -9.17 -14.79 -4.42
N GLU A 38 -10.49 -14.94 -4.26
CA GLU A 38 -11.34 -15.42 -5.34
C GLU A 38 -11.00 -14.51 -6.49
N GLY A 39 -10.44 -15.07 -7.56
CA GLY A 39 -9.74 -14.32 -8.59
C GLY A 39 -10.65 -13.31 -9.31
N PHE A 40 -10.62 -13.31 -10.63
CA PHE A 40 -11.54 -12.43 -11.34
C PHE A 40 -12.96 -13.03 -11.31
N THR A 41 -13.78 -12.64 -10.32
CA THR A 41 -15.20 -13.01 -10.26
C THR A 41 -16.06 -11.92 -10.90
N LEU A 42 -17.17 -12.32 -11.53
CA LEU A 42 -18.11 -11.38 -12.16
C LEU A 42 -18.64 -10.36 -11.15
N ASN A 43 -18.85 -10.80 -9.90
CA ASN A 43 -19.25 -9.93 -8.79
C ASN A 43 -18.21 -8.84 -8.49
N SER A 44 -16.91 -9.18 -8.52
CA SER A 44 -15.84 -8.21 -8.28
C SER A 44 -15.76 -7.15 -9.39
N LEU A 45 -15.94 -7.56 -10.66
CA LEU A 45 -15.99 -6.63 -11.79
C LEU A 45 -17.22 -5.73 -11.72
N LEU A 46 -18.40 -6.28 -11.46
CA LEU A 46 -19.64 -5.50 -11.35
C LEU A 46 -19.54 -4.50 -10.20
N ARG A 47 -18.95 -4.88 -9.06
CA ARG A 47 -18.71 -3.97 -7.94
C ARG A 47 -17.74 -2.84 -8.29
N GLY A 48 -16.66 -3.14 -9.03
CA GLY A 48 -15.73 -2.13 -9.54
C GLY A 48 -16.39 -1.17 -10.53
N LEU A 49 -17.18 -1.70 -11.47
CA LEU A 49 -17.93 -0.90 -12.45
C LEU A 49 -18.98 -0.01 -11.78
N LEU A 50 -19.70 -0.54 -10.77
CA LEU A 50 -20.66 0.22 -9.98
C LEU A 50 -19.95 1.37 -9.24
N GLY A 51 -18.79 1.11 -8.63
CA GLY A 51 -17.97 2.15 -8.01
C GLY A 51 -17.60 3.27 -9.00
N MET A 52 -17.16 2.91 -10.21
CA MET A 52 -16.84 3.88 -11.27
C MET A 52 -18.05 4.75 -11.64
N ILE A 53 -19.22 4.13 -11.85
CA ILE A 53 -20.46 4.84 -12.20
C ILE A 53 -20.88 5.78 -11.07
N VAL A 54 -20.79 5.35 -9.81
CA VAL A 54 -21.12 6.18 -8.65
C VAL A 54 -20.19 7.38 -8.54
N LEU A 55 -18.88 7.21 -8.74
CA LEU A 55 -17.92 8.33 -8.72
C LEU A 55 -18.19 9.33 -9.84
N ILE A 56 -18.42 8.86 -11.07
CA ILE A 56 -18.78 9.73 -12.21
C ILE A 56 -20.11 10.45 -11.94
N GLY A 57 -21.10 9.74 -11.39
CA GLY A 57 -22.38 10.31 -10.99
C GLY A 57 -22.26 11.38 -9.91
N LEU A 58 -21.41 11.15 -8.90
CA LEU A 58 -21.13 12.12 -7.84
C LEU A 58 -20.43 13.36 -8.41
N SER A 59 -19.41 13.18 -9.27
CA SER A 59 -18.76 14.28 -9.98
C SER A 59 -19.74 15.08 -10.84
N TYR A 60 -20.69 14.40 -11.51
CA TYR A 60 -21.75 15.07 -12.28
C TYR A 60 -22.71 15.87 -11.38
N LEU A 61 -23.09 15.34 -10.22
CA LEU A 61 -23.96 16.03 -9.26
C LEU A 61 -23.32 17.30 -8.69
N LEU A 62 -22.04 17.21 -8.32
CA LEU A 62 -21.24 18.32 -7.79
C LEU A 62 -20.77 19.30 -8.88
N SER A 63 -20.99 18.99 -10.16
CA SER A 63 -20.58 19.86 -11.26
C SER A 63 -21.42 21.13 -11.33
N LYS A 64 -20.72 22.28 -11.32
CA LYS A 64 -21.30 23.62 -11.42
C LYS A 64 -21.98 23.87 -12.78
N ASN A 65 -21.49 23.28 -13.87
CA ASN A 65 -22.04 23.46 -15.21
C ASN A 65 -22.16 22.12 -15.93
N ARG A 66 -23.26 21.41 -15.66
CA ARG A 66 -23.54 20.06 -16.17
C ARG A 66 -23.60 19.97 -17.70
N LYS A 67 -23.91 21.08 -18.39
CA LYS A 67 -24.01 21.14 -19.85
C LYS A 67 -22.66 21.35 -20.55
N ALA A 68 -21.66 21.87 -19.84
CA ALA A 68 -20.31 22.08 -20.38
C ALA A 68 -19.40 20.85 -20.21
N ILE A 69 -19.94 19.72 -19.72
CA ILE A 69 -19.16 18.51 -19.51
C ILE A 69 -18.83 17.85 -20.84
N ASN A 70 -17.54 17.76 -21.15
CA ASN A 70 -17.05 17.07 -22.33
C ASN A 70 -16.94 15.57 -22.08
N TRP A 71 -17.98 14.83 -22.47
CA TRP A 71 -18.04 13.37 -22.31
C TRP A 71 -16.95 12.61 -23.09
N LYS A 72 -16.42 13.20 -24.19
CA LYS A 72 -15.30 12.59 -24.93
C LYS A 72 -14.04 12.60 -24.09
N THR A 73 -13.72 13.73 -23.45
CA THR A 73 -12.55 13.85 -22.56
C THR A 73 -12.61 12.90 -21.38
N ILE A 74 -13.79 12.76 -20.75
CA ILE A 74 -13.99 11.80 -19.66
C ILE A 74 -13.77 10.36 -20.16
N GLY A 75 -14.35 10.01 -21.31
CA GLY A 75 -14.18 8.69 -21.92
C GLY A 75 -12.71 8.35 -22.22
N PHE A 76 -11.96 9.30 -22.81
CA PHE A 76 -10.53 9.13 -23.06
C PHE A 76 -9.72 8.97 -21.76
N GLY A 77 -10.02 9.77 -20.73
CA GLY A 77 -9.35 9.65 -19.43
C GLY A 77 -9.60 8.29 -18.76
N LEU A 78 -10.85 7.82 -18.76
CA LEU A 78 -11.22 6.51 -18.21
C LEU A 78 -10.57 5.37 -19.00
N LEU A 79 -10.56 5.46 -20.34
CA LEU A 79 -9.92 4.47 -21.19
C LEU A 79 -8.41 4.42 -20.92
N ALA A 80 -7.75 5.57 -20.81
CA ALA A 80 -6.33 5.65 -20.48
C ALA A 80 -6.05 5.00 -19.12
N GLN A 81 -6.87 5.25 -18.08
CA GLN A 81 -6.74 4.61 -16.77
C GLN A 81 -6.85 3.08 -16.85
N ILE A 82 -7.82 2.55 -17.60
CA ILE A 82 -8.02 1.09 -17.76
C ILE A 82 -6.85 0.48 -18.53
N ILE A 83 -6.38 1.11 -19.61
CA ILE A 83 -5.22 0.65 -20.39
C ILE A 83 -3.97 0.61 -19.51
N LEU A 84 -3.72 1.66 -18.71
CA LEU A 84 -2.58 1.70 -17.80
C LEU A 84 -2.68 0.62 -16.72
N ALA A 85 -3.86 0.44 -16.12
CA ALA A 85 -4.09 -0.57 -15.10
C ALA A 85 -3.85 -1.99 -15.63
N ILE A 86 -4.41 -2.33 -16.79
CA ILE A 86 -4.19 -3.64 -17.41
C ILE A 86 -2.73 -3.80 -17.85
N GLY A 87 -2.14 -2.74 -18.42
CA GLY A 87 -0.73 -2.72 -18.80
C GLY A 87 0.17 -3.11 -17.63
N VAL A 88 0.06 -2.39 -16.51
CA VAL A 88 0.87 -2.64 -15.31
C VAL A 88 0.52 -3.97 -14.62
N LEU A 89 -0.75 -4.42 -14.62
CA LEU A 89 -1.15 -5.62 -13.88
C LEU A 89 -1.05 -6.93 -14.67
N LYS A 90 -1.03 -6.89 -16.01
CA LYS A 90 -1.09 -8.10 -16.86
C LYS A 90 0.05 -8.23 -17.85
N VAL A 91 0.68 -7.14 -18.28
CA VAL A 91 1.71 -7.19 -19.32
C VAL A 91 3.09 -7.30 -18.66
N PRO A 92 3.79 -8.45 -18.79
CA PRO A 92 5.06 -8.67 -18.08
C PRO A 92 6.15 -7.67 -18.45
N PHE A 93 6.17 -7.22 -19.70
CA PHE A 93 7.11 -6.19 -20.17
C PHE A 93 6.90 -4.86 -19.44
N VAL A 94 5.64 -4.45 -19.25
CA VAL A 94 5.31 -3.20 -18.54
C VAL A 94 5.62 -3.35 -17.06
N GLN A 95 5.29 -4.49 -16.45
CA GLN A 95 5.67 -4.80 -15.06
C GLN A 95 7.17 -4.63 -14.82
N MET A 96 8.00 -5.21 -15.69
CA MET A 96 9.45 -5.11 -15.58
C MET A 96 9.95 -3.65 -15.57
N ILE A 97 9.36 -2.78 -16.42
CA ILE A 97 9.71 -1.35 -16.44
C ILE A 97 9.32 -0.69 -15.11
N PHE A 98 8.11 -0.95 -14.61
CA PHE A 98 7.64 -0.38 -13.35
C PHE A 98 8.42 -0.92 -12.14
N GLU A 99 8.80 -2.19 -12.14
CA GLU A 99 9.67 -2.80 -11.11
C GLU A 99 11.07 -2.19 -11.15
N PHE A 100 11.64 -1.98 -12.33
CA PHE A 100 12.92 -1.30 -12.48
C PHE A 100 12.88 0.12 -11.91
N VAL A 101 11.85 0.90 -12.29
CA VAL A 101 11.64 2.25 -11.77
C VAL A 101 11.42 2.21 -10.25
N GLY A 102 10.59 1.29 -9.74
CA GLY A 102 10.37 1.07 -8.31
C GLY A 102 11.67 0.76 -7.57
N GLY A 103 12.54 -0.06 -8.15
CA GLY A 103 13.87 -0.36 -7.61
C GLY A 103 14.78 0.86 -7.50
N ILE A 104 14.69 1.81 -8.45
CA ILE A 104 15.39 3.09 -8.34
C ILE A 104 14.88 3.89 -7.13
N PHE A 105 13.56 3.96 -6.93
CA PHE A 105 12.98 4.64 -5.76
C PHE A 105 13.39 3.99 -4.44
N VAL A 106 13.45 2.65 -4.36
CA VAL A 106 13.93 1.95 -3.17
C VAL A 106 15.39 2.31 -2.87
N LYS A 107 16.27 2.32 -3.89
CA LYS A 107 17.66 2.75 -3.69
C LYS A 107 17.77 4.19 -3.19
N ILE A 108 16.92 5.09 -3.68
CA ILE A 108 16.85 6.48 -3.19
C ILE A 108 16.42 6.53 -1.72
N LEU A 109 15.44 5.71 -1.32
CA LEU A 109 15.02 5.56 0.07
C LEU A 109 16.15 5.05 0.95
N ASP A 110 16.97 4.11 0.45
CA ASP A 110 18.11 3.59 1.20
C ASP A 110 19.21 4.65 1.40
N PHE A 111 19.50 5.47 0.39
CA PHE A 111 20.41 6.62 0.54
C PHE A 111 19.87 7.65 1.53
N THR A 112 18.56 7.93 1.47
CA THR A 112 17.88 8.81 2.43
C THR A 112 18.04 8.27 3.85
N ARG A 113 17.80 6.96 4.05
CA ARG A 113 17.94 6.31 5.37
C ARG A 113 19.37 6.43 5.88
N ALA A 114 20.37 6.15 5.04
CA ALA A 114 21.78 6.27 5.41
C ALA A 114 22.14 7.73 5.82
N GLY A 115 21.69 8.72 5.05
CA GLY A 115 21.88 10.14 5.39
C GLY A 115 21.16 10.55 6.68
N SER A 116 19.97 9.99 6.93
CA SER A 116 19.20 10.26 8.16
C SER A 116 19.86 9.66 9.39
N ILE A 117 20.42 8.44 9.28
CA ILE A 117 21.22 7.81 10.34
C ILE A 117 22.48 8.63 10.61
N PHE A 118 23.13 9.18 9.59
CA PHE A 118 24.28 10.07 9.76
C PHE A 118 23.91 11.35 10.55
N LEU A 119 22.74 11.95 10.27
CA LEU A 119 22.32 13.19 10.93
C LEU A 119 21.71 12.99 12.33
N LEU A 120 21.00 11.88 12.55
CA LEU A 120 20.14 11.66 13.72
C LEU A 120 20.59 10.48 14.60
N GLY A 121 21.54 9.67 14.13
CA GLY A 121 22.10 8.54 14.88
C GLY A 121 21.03 7.57 15.38
N ASP A 122 21.12 7.23 16.67
CA ASP A 122 20.24 6.24 17.30
C ASP A 122 18.77 6.66 17.37
N LEU A 123 18.42 7.93 17.14
CA LEU A 123 17.02 8.37 17.08
C LEU A 123 16.24 7.74 15.90
N MET A 124 16.96 7.18 14.93
CA MET A 124 16.40 6.38 13.84
C MET A 124 16.23 4.90 14.19
N ASN A 125 16.75 4.45 15.33
CA ASN A 125 16.71 3.06 15.75
C ASN A 125 15.33 2.73 16.36
N VAL A 126 14.55 1.95 15.62
CA VAL A 126 13.21 1.51 16.02
C VAL A 126 13.25 0.55 17.21
N GLU A 127 14.33 -0.20 17.40
CA GLU A 127 14.48 -1.15 18.51
C GLU A 127 14.74 -0.43 19.84
N SER A 128 15.52 0.66 19.81
CA SER A 128 15.88 1.42 21.01
C SER A 128 14.86 2.51 21.37
N TYR A 129 14.30 3.19 20.36
CA TYR A 129 13.45 4.38 20.56
C TYR A 129 12.02 4.23 20.02
N GLY A 130 11.67 3.08 19.44
CA GLY A 130 10.39 2.88 18.78
C GLY A 130 10.28 3.61 17.43
N PHE A 131 9.18 3.39 16.73
CA PHE A 131 8.89 4.07 15.47
C PHE A 131 8.42 5.52 15.72
N ILE A 132 9.38 6.44 15.88
CA ILE A 132 9.13 7.88 15.94
C ILE A 132 8.85 8.45 14.54
N PHE A 133 7.58 8.51 14.15
CA PHE A 133 7.11 8.96 12.83
C PHE A 133 7.87 10.15 12.26
N LEU A 134 8.15 11.16 13.09
CA LEU A 134 8.88 12.37 12.70
C LEU A 134 10.25 12.05 12.05
N PHE A 135 11.04 11.17 12.68
CA PHE A 135 12.38 10.85 12.23
C PHE A 135 12.38 9.82 11.10
N GLN A 136 11.40 8.91 11.03
CA GLN A 136 11.37 7.95 9.91
C GLN A 136 10.78 8.54 8.62
N VAL A 137 9.81 9.45 8.73
CA VAL A 137 9.03 9.91 7.56
C VAL A 137 9.49 11.26 7.04
N LEU A 138 9.81 12.23 7.90
CA LEU A 138 10.16 13.58 7.43
C LEU A 138 11.48 13.68 6.66
N PRO A 139 12.58 13.00 7.05
CA PRO A 139 13.82 13.09 6.28
C PRO A 139 13.67 12.60 4.83
N THR A 140 12.83 11.59 4.62
CA THR A 140 12.43 11.11 3.30
C THR A 140 11.77 12.21 2.47
N ILE A 141 10.81 12.93 3.05
CA ILE A 141 10.13 14.03 2.35
C ILE A 141 11.11 15.16 2.01
N ILE A 142 11.98 15.55 2.95
CA ILE A 142 12.95 16.64 2.74
C ILE A 142 13.95 16.25 1.63
N PHE A 143 14.47 15.02 1.67
CA PHE A 143 15.38 14.52 0.64
C PHE A 143 14.71 14.46 -0.73
N PHE A 144 13.50 13.89 -0.84
CA PHE A 144 12.79 13.84 -2.12
C PHE A 144 12.40 15.22 -2.63
N SER A 145 12.07 16.17 -1.76
CA SER A 145 11.81 17.56 -2.14
C SER A 145 13.06 18.22 -2.74
N ALA A 146 14.22 18.08 -2.08
CA ALA A 146 15.49 18.58 -2.59
C ALA A 146 15.91 17.90 -3.90
N LEU A 147 15.77 16.57 -3.99
CA LEU A 147 16.06 15.80 -5.21
C LEU A 147 15.14 16.23 -6.36
N THR A 148 13.84 16.39 -6.10
CA THR A 148 12.88 16.84 -7.11
C THR A 148 13.20 18.26 -7.58
N SER A 149 13.54 19.16 -6.66
CA SER A 149 14.00 20.52 -6.98
C SER A 149 15.25 20.50 -7.87
N LEU A 150 16.21 19.65 -7.55
CA LEU A 150 17.41 19.44 -8.38
C LEU A 150 17.04 18.90 -9.77
N LEU A 151 16.15 17.92 -9.86
CA LEU A 151 15.71 17.36 -11.15
C LEU A 151 14.93 18.39 -11.99
N PHE A 152 14.19 19.31 -11.35
CA PHE A 152 13.59 20.46 -12.02
C PHE A 152 14.65 21.44 -12.53
N TYR A 153 15.66 21.75 -11.72
CA TYR A 153 16.75 22.63 -12.14
C TYR A 153 17.53 22.04 -13.33
N LEU A 154 17.77 20.72 -13.32
CA LEU A 154 18.46 20.00 -14.39
C LEU A 154 17.60 19.76 -15.65
N GLY A 155 16.30 20.02 -15.61
CA GLY A 155 15.42 19.85 -16.77
C GLY A 155 14.82 18.45 -16.95
N VAL A 156 15.11 17.49 -16.06
CA VAL A 156 14.71 16.08 -16.21
C VAL A 156 13.20 15.92 -16.11
N ILE A 157 12.56 16.56 -15.12
CA ILE A 157 11.11 16.50 -14.95
C ILE A 157 10.40 17.09 -16.16
N GLN A 158 10.95 18.14 -16.76
CA GLN A 158 10.37 18.79 -17.93
C GLN A 158 10.35 17.87 -19.15
N VAL A 159 11.39 17.05 -19.34
CA VAL A 159 11.42 16.04 -20.42
C VAL A 159 10.34 14.99 -20.19
N VAL A 160 10.22 14.47 -18.97
CA VAL A 160 9.21 13.45 -18.62
C VAL A 160 7.79 14.00 -18.77
N VAL A 161 7.51 15.18 -18.22
CA VAL A 161 6.18 15.82 -18.29
C VAL A 161 5.80 16.16 -19.72
N ARG A 162 6.75 16.61 -20.56
CA ARG A 162 6.50 16.84 -21.98
C ARG A 162 6.16 15.54 -22.72
N GLY A 163 6.83 14.44 -22.39
CA GLY A 163 6.49 13.11 -22.91
C GLY A 163 5.08 12.68 -22.50
N MET A 164 4.71 12.86 -21.24
CA MET A 164 3.36 12.54 -20.76
C MET A 164 2.29 13.40 -21.43
N ALA A 165 2.54 14.71 -21.59
CA ALA A 165 1.62 15.64 -22.23
C ALA A 165 1.42 15.38 -23.73
N TRP A 166 2.36 14.70 -24.39
CA TRP A 166 2.20 14.28 -25.77
C TRP A 166 1.33 13.02 -25.90
N VAL A 167 1.35 12.15 -24.88
CA VAL A 167 0.57 10.90 -24.85
C VAL A 167 -0.90 11.15 -24.50
N LEU A 168 -1.18 12.21 -23.73
CA LEU A 168 -2.50 12.57 -23.17
C LEU A 168 -3.25 13.56 -24.07
#